data_AF-A0A249SQB7-F1
#
_entry.id   AF-A0A249SQB7-F1
#
_cell.length_a   1.000
_cell.length_b   1.000
_cell.length_c   1.000
_cell.angle_alpha   90.00
_cell.angle_beta   90.00
_cell.angle_gamma   90.00
#
_symmetry.space_group_name_H-M   'P 1'
#
loop_
_entity.id
_entity.type
_entity.pdbx_description
1 polymer ?
#
loop_
_entity_poly.entity_id
_entity_poly.type
_entity_poly.pdbx_seq_one_letter_code
_entity_poly.pdbx_strand_id
1 'polypeptide(L)'
;MKILIIGANGTIGKRLTPILKDRHDVITAARNSGDVRVDVSSEDSIKSMFNSLKHIDACICIGASGPMDNFSTLTENSFWKISKESSLGK
;
A
#
# COMPACT_ATOMS: atom_id res chain seq x y z
N MET A 1 -18.62 7.16 4.94
CA MET A 1 -17.20 7.38 5.26
C MET A 1 -16.39 7.22 3.99
N LYS A 2 -15.35 8.03 3.82
CA LYS A 2 -14.42 7.98 2.72
C LYS A 2 -13.15 7.24 3.14
N ILE A 3 -12.88 6.11 2.49
CA ILE A 3 -11.78 5.20 2.85
C ILE A 3 -10.78 5.14 1.71
N LEU A 4 -9.51 5.36 2.00
CA LEU A 4 -8.41 5.10 1.09
C LEU A 4 -7.88 3.67 1.29
N ILE A 5 -7.82 2.87 0.24
CA ILE A 5 -7.24 1.52 0.27
C ILE A 5 -6.00 1.48 -0.62
N ILE A 6 -4.82 1.33 0.00
CA ILE A 6 -3.55 1.13 -0.71
C ILE A 6 -3.34 -0.38 -0.92
N GLY A 7 -3.09 -0.81 -2.15
CA GLY A 7 -2.97 -2.23 -2.50
C GLY A 7 -4.30 -2.93 -2.81
N ALA A 8 -5.33 -2.17 -3.22
CA ALA A 8 -6.67 -2.69 -3.49
C ALA A 8 -6.72 -3.81 -4.56
N ASN A 9 -5.73 -3.88 -5.45
CA ASN A 9 -5.66 -4.91 -6.50
C ASN A 9 -4.84 -6.15 -6.10
N GLY A 10 -4.30 -6.20 -4.88
CA GLY A 10 -3.64 -7.40 -4.36
C GLY A 10 -4.62 -8.53 -4.04
N THR A 11 -4.11 -9.71 -3.69
CA THR A 11 -4.91 -10.90 -3.37
C THR A 11 -5.96 -10.62 -2.28
N ILE A 12 -5.59 -9.89 -1.24
CA ILE A 12 -6.49 -9.50 -0.15
C ILE A 12 -7.39 -8.33 -0.59
N GLY A 13 -6.79 -7.30 -1.19
CA GLY A 13 -7.50 -6.10 -1.63
C GLY A 13 -8.68 -6.38 -2.57
N LYS A 14 -8.54 -7.34 -3.50
CA LYS A 14 -9.59 -7.70 -4.46
C LYS A 14 -10.86 -8.23 -3.80
N ARG A 15 -10.75 -8.86 -2.63
CA ARG A 15 -11.89 -9.37 -1.86
C ARG A 15 -12.42 -8.34 -0.86
N LEU A 16 -11.52 -7.56 -0.25
CA LEU A 16 -11.91 -6.54 0.73
C LEU A 16 -12.62 -5.35 0.09
N THR A 17 -12.14 -4.88 -1.06
CA THR A 17 -12.60 -3.64 -1.69
C THR A 17 -14.10 -3.64 -2.01
N PRO A 18 -14.68 -4.71 -2.61
CA PRO A 18 -16.13 -4.77 -2.85
C PRO A 18 -16.96 -4.69 -1.56
N ILE A 19 -16.54 -5.41 -0.51
CA ILE A 19 -17.24 -5.46 0.79
C ILE A 19 -17.28 -4.08 1.45
N LEU A 20 -16.19 -3.31 1.34
CA LEU A 20 -16.16 -1.94 1.88
C LEU A 20 -16.95 -0.95 1.02
N LYS A 21 -16.98 -1.15 -0.31
CA LYS A 21 -17.76 -0.32 -1.24
C LYS A 21 -19.26 -0.37 -0.99
N ASP A 22 -19.78 -1.46 -0.41
CA ASP A 22 -21.21 -1.59 -0.10
C ASP A 22 -21.72 -0.52 0.89
N ARG A 23 -20.85 0.02 1.75
CA ARG A 23 -21.23 0.97 2.83
C ARG A 23 -20.39 2.24 2.89
N HIS A 24 -19.33 2.32 2.11
CA HIS A 24 -18.34 3.40 2.18
C HIS A 24 -17.94 3.87 0.79
N ASP A 25 -17.57 5.15 0.69
CA ASP A 25 -16.92 5.69 -0.50
C ASP A 25 -15.45 5.26 -0.47
N VAL A 26 -15.03 4.43 -1.42
CA VAL A 26 -13.70 3.83 -1.43
C VAL A 26 -12.87 4.40 -2.56
N ILE A 27 -11.77 5.04 -2.20
CA ILE A 27 -10.70 5.43 -3.12
C ILE A 27 -9.62 4.34 -3.08
N THR A 28 -9.22 3.84 -4.23
CA THR A 28 -8.17 2.84 -4.37
C THR A 28 -6.86 3.47 -4.81
N ALA A 29 -5.75 3.01 -4.20
CA ALA A 29 -4.42 3.48 -4.53
C ALA A 29 -3.47 2.30 -4.75
N ALA A 30 -2.63 2.39 -5.78
CA ALA A 30 -1.52 1.46 -5.98
C ALA A 30 -0.45 2.07 -6.88
N ARG A 31 0.72 1.43 -6.96
CA ARG A 31 1.82 1.84 -7.83
C ARG A 31 1.39 1.87 -9.31
N ASN A 32 0.71 0.80 -9.74
CA ASN A 32 0.41 0.54 -11.15
C ASN A 32 -1.08 0.59 -11.52
N SER A 33 -1.98 0.87 -10.58
CA SER A 33 -3.44 0.81 -10.81
C SER A 33 -4.21 1.54 -9.70
N GLY A 34 -5.54 1.58 -9.80
CA GLY A 34 -6.42 2.27 -8.85
C GLY A 34 -6.76 3.69 -9.28
N ASP A 35 -7.59 4.35 -8.47
CA ASP A 35 -8.08 5.71 -8.70
C ASP A 35 -6.96 6.75 -8.56
N VAL A 36 -6.00 6.49 -7.66
CA VAL A 36 -4.78 7.29 -7.50
C VAL A 36 -3.53 6.43 -7.53
N ARG A 37 -2.41 7.04 -7.93
CA ARG A 37 -1.10 6.37 -7.93
C ARG A 37 -0.31 6.73 -6.69
N VAL A 38 0.32 5.73 -6.10
CA VAL A 38 1.24 5.90 -4.97
C VAL A 38 2.35 4.87 -5.03
N ASP A 39 3.57 5.35 -4.86
CA ASP A 39 4.71 4.50 -4.54
C ASP A 39 4.98 4.55 -3.04
N VAL A 40 4.66 3.48 -2.32
CA VAL A 40 4.80 3.42 -0.85
C VAL A 40 6.25 3.40 -0.37
N SER A 41 7.23 3.20 -1.26
CA SER A 41 8.66 3.36 -0.97
C SER A 41 9.15 4.81 -1.08
N SER A 42 8.31 5.73 -1.57
CA SER A 42 8.66 7.14 -1.77
C SER A 42 7.83 8.04 -0.88
N GLU A 43 8.48 8.71 0.07
CA GLU A 43 7.84 9.69 0.95
C GLU A 43 7.16 10.81 0.16
N ASP A 44 7.82 11.33 -0.88
CA ASP A 44 7.26 12.36 -1.75
C ASP A 44 6.00 11.88 -2.47
N SER A 45 5.99 10.64 -2.97
CA SER A 45 4.81 10.07 -3.61
C SER A 45 3.64 9.95 -2.63
N ILE A 46 3.90 9.54 -1.38
CA ILE A 46 2.89 9.45 -0.32
C ILE A 46 2.34 10.84 0.03
N LYS A 47 3.22 11.84 0.22
CA LYS A 47 2.84 13.22 0.50
C LYS A 47 1.98 13.80 -0.62
N SER A 48 2.40 13.64 -1.88
CA SER A 48 1.64 14.11 -3.03
C SER A 48 0.27 13.44 -3.11
N MET A 49 0.17 12.12 -2.86
CA MET A 49 -1.11 11.42 -2.81
C MET A 49 -2.02 12.02 -1.75
N PHE A 50 -1.58 12.13 -0.50
CA PHE A 50 -2.40 12.68 0.58
C PHE A 50 -2.78 14.16 0.36
N ASN A 51 -1.88 14.97 -0.21
CA ASN A 51 -2.19 16.36 -0.55
C ASN A 51 -3.27 16.46 -1.64
N SER A 52 -3.31 15.51 -2.57
CA SER A 52 -4.34 15.46 -3.62
C SER A 52 -5.70 14.99 -3.12
N LEU A 53 -5.72 14.20 -2.04
CA LEU A 53 -6.92 13.59 -1.49
C LEU A 53 -7.44 14.41 -0.31
N LYS A 54 -8.57 15.10 -0.51
CA LYS A 54 -9.25 15.81 0.57
C LYS A 54 -10.25 14.89 1.28
N HIS A 55 -10.35 15.05 2.60
CA HIS A 55 -11.38 14.46 3.47
C HIS A 55 -11.44 12.93 3.41
N ILE A 56 -10.36 12.25 3.81
CA ILE A 56 -10.37 10.80 4.05
C ILE A 56 -10.63 10.56 5.53
N ASP A 57 -11.57 9.67 5.83
CA ASP A 57 -11.89 9.26 7.20
C ASP A 57 -10.99 8.11 7.69
N ALA A 58 -10.53 7.25 6.79
CA ALA A 58 -9.66 6.11 7.11
C ALA A 58 -8.70 5.75 5.96
N CYS A 59 -7.49 5.30 6.31
CA CYS A 59 -6.52 4.74 5.37
C CYS A 59 -6.23 3.28 5.74
N ILE A 60 -6.35 2.38 4.78
CA ILE A 60 -6.08 0.95 4.92
C ILE A 60 -4.93 0.60 3.97
N CYS A 61 -3.78 0.22 4.50
CA CYS A 61 -2.65 -0.25 3.69
C CYS A 61 -2.57 -1.78 3.70
N ILE A 62 -2.72 -2.37 2.51
CA ILE A 62 -2.62 -3.81 2.25
C ILE A 62 -1.61 -4.07 1.14
N GLY A 63 -0.84 -3.04 0.78
CA GLY A 63 0.28 -3.12 -0.13
C GLY A 63 1.55 -3.40 0.65
N ALA A 64 2.03 -4.63 0.58
CA ALA A 64 3.36 -5.00 1.03
C ALA A 64 4.03 -5.83 -0.07
N SER A 65 5.32 -5.60 -0.29
CA SER A 65 6.13 -6.39 -1.19
C SER A 65 7.41 -6.75 -0.47
N GLY A 66 7.79 -8.02 -0.56
CA GLY A 66 9.06 -8.52 -0.06
C GLY A 66 9.41 -9.80 -0.83
N PRO A 67 10.68 -9.99 -1.23
CA PRO A 67 11.12 -11.25 -1.80
C PRO A 67 10.91 -12.39 -0.80
N MET A 68 10.43 -13.52 -1.30
CA MET A 68 10.48 -14.78 -0.57
C MET A 68 11.86 -15.40 -0.80
N ASP A 69 12.75 -15.25 0.18
CA ASP A 69 14.14 -15.70 0.10
C ASP A 69 14.38 -16.88 1.08
N ASN A 70 15.40 -17.68 0.81
CA ASN A 70 15.78 -18.79 1.67
C ASN A 70 16.53 -18.26 2.89
N PHE A 71 15.96 -18.50 4.07
CA PHE A 71 16.53 -18.05 5.35
C PHE A 71 17.97 -18.54 5.56
N SER A 72 18.32 -19.75 5.12
CA SER A 72 19.67 -20.31 5.27
C SER A 72 20.73 -19.60 4.42
N THR A 73 20.32 -18.92 3.35
CA THR A 73 21.23 -18.19 2.44
C THR A 73 21.02 -16.68 2.50
N LEU A 74 20.13 -16.21 3.38
CA LEU A 74 19.78 -14.80 3.48
C LEU A 74 20.95 -14.00 4.05
N THR A 75 21.44 -13.04 3.27
CA THR A 75 22.48 -12.12 3.76
C THR A 75 21.84 -10.97 4.54
N GLU A 76 22.62 -10.38 5.45
CA GLU A 76 22.20 -9.20 6.21
C GLU A 76 21.79 -8.04 5.29
N ASN A 77 22.54 -7.82 4.21
CA ASN A 77 22.24 -6.76 3.24
C ASN A 77 20.90 -7.01 2.52
N SER A 78 20.62 -8.27 2.14
CA SER A 78 19.31 -8.65 1.59
C SER A 78 18.21 -8.42 2.62
N PHE A 79 18.40 -8.87 3.87
CA PHE A 79 17.45 -8.67 4.96
C PHE A 79 17.11 -7.19 5.20
N TRP A 80 18.12 -6.31 5.25
CA TRP A 80 17.90 -4.88 5.45
C TRP A 80 17.23 -4.21 4.26
N LYS A 81 17.48 -4.67 3.04
CA LYS A 81 16.77 -4.18 1.85
C LYS A 81 15.28 -4.51 1.94
N ILE A 82 14.93 -5.74 2.31
CA ILE A 82 13.55 -6.20 2.49
C ILE A 82 12.86 -5.43 3.63
N SER A 83 13.57 -5.25 4.74
CA SER A 83 13.05 -4.52 5.90
C SER A 83 12.69 -3.09 5.51
N LYS A 84 13.57 -2.37 4.81
CA LYS A 84 13.28 -0.99 4.33
C LYS A 84 12.12 -0.89 3.35
N GLU A 85 11.89 -1.92 2.53
CA GLU A 85 10.78 -1.93 1.56
C GLU A 85 9.43 -2.29 2.20
N SER A 86 9.44 -3.03 3.31
CA SER A 86 8.23 -3.56 3.98
C SER A 86 7.81 -2.77 5.21
N SER A 87 8.75 -2.29 6.02
CA SER A 87 8.49 -1.27 7.03
C SER A 87 8.54 0.09 6.33
N LEU A 88 7.36 0.71 6.16
CA LEU A 88 7.18 2.10 5.74
C LEU A 88 8.41 2.93 6.12
N GLY A 89 9.12 3.42 5.10
CA GLY A 89 10.49 3.92 5.19
C GLY A 89 10.76 4.92 6.32
N LYS A 90 12.03 4.96 6.72
CA LYS A 90 12.62 5.84 7.75
C LYS A 90 12.09 7.27 7.74
#